data_AF-A0A0M8P5S1-F1
#
_entry.id   AF-A0A0M8P5S1-F1
#
_cell.length_a   1.000
_cell.length_b   1.000
_cell.length_c   1.000
_cell.angle_alpha   90.00
_cell.angle_beta   90.00
_cell.angle_gamma   90.00
#
_symmetry.space_group_name_H-M   'P 1'
#
loop_
_entity.id
_entity.type
_entity.pdbx_description
1 polymer ?
#
loop_
_entity_poly.entity_id
_entity_poly.type
_entity_poly.pdbx_seq_one_letter_code
_entity_poly.pdbx_strand_id
1 'polypeptide(L)'
;MISYGLSFASIVAVLVHTGLFHGTDIWSRFRHVGKEEEDIHGRLMSRYATVPIWWYLGVFLAMTAIGFGVILGYPTNMSWWSFIIALLISAVWFVPIGIVKAATNIDIGLNVITEFIIGYMQPGKPMAMMLFKTYGYITMYQGMYFTQDLKIGHYMKIPPRVTFMAQMVACLWSSLVQIATMNWALGAIKDVCKQSQPNHFVCPNGRVFFNASVIWGVIGPARIFSVGQLYAPLMFFFLAGGILPVLIYLGVRFFPKSPIKYLSAPIIFGGAGLIPPATPLNYLSWGIVGFVFNKFIRDRWRGWWMQYNYVLSAGLDVGLALCTILIFFTLNLTKTDFPEWWGTRITTSTLDMTDSAIRDPVPTGKTFGPTTW
;
A
#
# COMPACT_ATOMS: atom_id res chain seq x y z
N MET A 1 -10.82 -13.97 1.73
CA MET A 1 -11.65 -13.53 2.87
C MET A 1 -10.84 -13.15 4.11
N ILE A 2 -9.96 -14.02 4.63
CA ILE A 2 -9.11 -13.71 5.81
C ILE A 2 -8.31 -12.40 5.63
N SER A 3 -7.75 -12.16 4.45
CA SER A 3 -7.03 -10.91 4.16
C SER A 3 -7.89 -9.64 4.33
N TYR A 4 -9.20 -9.70 4.03
CA TYR A 4 -10.10 -8.56 4.28
C TYR A 4 -10.33 -8.35 5.78
N GLY A 5 -10.51 -9.43 6.56
CA GLY A 5 -10.60 -9.36 8.02
C GLY A 5 -9.35 -8.75 8.64
N LEU A 6 -8.16 -9.22 8.22
CA LEU A 6 -6.89 -8.65 8.68
C LEU A 6 -6.73 -7.18 8.29
N SER A 7 -7.21 -6.78 7.10
CA SER A 7 -7.24 -5.38 6.68
C SER A 7 -8.11 -4.53 7.61
N PHE A 8 -9.32 -4.99 7.96
CA PHE A 8 -10.20 -4.32 8.92
C PHE A 8 -9.54 -4.17 10.31
N ALA A 9 -8.92 -5.24 10.81
CA ALA A 9 -8.20 -5.20 12.08
C ALA A 9 -7.02 -4.21 12.03
N SER A 10 -6.25 -4.20 10.94
CA SER A 10 -5.07 -3.36 10.80
C SER A 10 -5.40 -1.86 10.88
N ILE A 11 -6.52 -1.43 10.29
CA ILE A 11 -6.89 -0.01 10.21
C ILE A 11 -7.27 0.55 11.58
N VAL A 12 -8.06 -0.20 12.36
CA VAL A 12 -8.39 0.18 13.74
C VAL A 12 -7.15 0.06 14.63
N ALA A 13 -6.34 -0.99 14.43
CA ALA A 13 -5.11 -1.18 15.17
C ALA A 13 -4.14 0.00 14.99
N VAL A 14 -4.01 0.56 13.79
CA VAL A 14 -3.19 1.77 13.55
C VAL A 14 -3.66 2.92 14.40
N LEU A 15 -4.95 3.27 14.35
CA LEU A 15 -5.48 4.42 15.09
C LEU A 15 -5.30 4.25 16.61
N VAL A 16 -5.64 3.08 17.14
CA VAL A 16 -5.54 2.81 18.57
C VAL A 16 -4.08 2.72 19.01
N HIS A 17 -3.21 2.06 18.24
CA HIS A 17 -1.78 1.97 18.55
C HIS A 17 -1.12 3.36 18.54
N THR A 18 -1.38 4.16 17.50
CA THR A 18 -0.86 5.53 17.41
C THR A 18 -1.37 6.39 18.57
N GLY A 19 -2.66 6.32 18.90
CA GLY A 19 -3.24 7.08 20.01
C GLY A 19 -2.64 6.71 21.37
N LEU A 20 -2.46 5.42 21.65
CA LEU A 20 -1.95 4.95 22.95
C LEU A 20 -0.45 5.13 23.12
N PHE A 21 0.34 4.80 22.10
CA PHE A 21 1.81 4.81 22.20
C PHE A 21 2.42 6.17 21.85
N HIS A 22 1.81 6.93 20.93
CA HIS A 22 2.37 8.17 20.40
C HIS A 22 1.47 9.39 20.61
N GLY A 23 0.30 9.26 21.26
CA GLY A 23 -0.66 10.35 21.41
C GLY A 23 -0.10 11.57 22.14
N THR A 24 0.70 11.36 23.19
CA THR A 24 1.36 12.46 23.94
C THR A 24 2.37 13.20 23.09
N ASP A 25 3.14 12.45 22.28
CA ASP A 25 4.18 13.01 21.41
C ASP A 25 3.56 13.79 20.26
N ILE A 26 2.50 13.25 19.66
CA ILE A 26 1.71 13.93 18.62
C ILE A 26 1.14 15.24 19.17
N TRP A 27 0.54 15.21 20.36
CA TRP A 27 -0.03 16.40 20.98
C TRP A 27 1.04 17.44 21.34
N SER A 28 2.19 17.00 21.84
CA SER A 28 3.32 17.89 22.11
C SER A 28 3.83 18.55 20.82
N ARG A 29 4.06 17.77 19.76
CA ARG A 29 4.53 18.27 18.46
C ARG A 29 3.51 19.19 17.80
N PHE A 30 2.23 18.89 17.91
CA PHE A 30 1.16 19.75 17.40
C PHE A 30 1.12 21.11 18.10
N ARG A 31 1.41 21.17 19.41
CA ARG A 31 1.51 22.44 20.16
C ARG A 31 2.80 23.22 19.88
N HIS A 32 3.85 22.56 19.40
CA HIS A 32 5.15 23.17 19.10
C HIS A 32 5.44 23.29 17.60
N VAL A 33 4.39 23.29 16.75
CA VAL A 33 4.55 23.50 15.30
C VAL A 33 5.26 24.84 15.04
N GLY A 34 6.41 24.77 14.35
CA GLY A 34 7.23 25.94 14.01
C GLY A 34 8.36 26.25 15.01
N LYS A 35 8.45 25.54 16.13
CA LYS A 35 9.63 25.55 17.01
C LYS A 35 10.37 24.23 16.82
N GLU A 36 11.19 24.15 15.77
CA GLU A 36 12.00 22.96 15.50
C GLU A 36 12.96 22.70 16.67
N GLU A 37 12.98 21.47 17.19
CA GLU A 37 14.05 21.02 18.07
C GLU A 37 15.35 21.03 17.26
N GLU A 38 16.36 21.76 17.74
CA GLU A 38 17.65 21.89 17.06
C GLU A 38 18.43 20.56 17.10
N ASP A 39 18.09 19.62 16.22
CA ASP A 39 19.01 18.54 15.88
C ASP A 39 20.15 19.09 15.00
N ILE A 40 21.26 18.35 14.93
CA ILE A 40 22.43 18.78 14.14
C ILE A 40 22.04 19.00 12.67
N HIS A 41 21.11 18.20 12.15
CA HIS A 41 20.69 18.31 10.77
C HIS A 41 19.85 19.59 10.52
N GLY A 42 18.94 19.94 11.42
CA GLY A 42 18.11 21.13 11.43
C GLY A 42 18.95 22.40 11.58
N ARG A 43 19.93 22.39 12.49
CA ARG A 43 20.88 23.50 12.64
C ARG A 43 21.71 23.74 11.37
N LEU A 44 22.08 22.69 10.65
CA LEU A 44 22.77 22.84 9.35
C LEU A 44 21.81 23.30 8.24
N MET A 45 20.54 22.92 8.33
CA MET A 45 19.51 23.26 7.35
C MET A 45 18.89 24.64 7.55
N SER A 46 19.01 25.25 8.73
CA SER A 46 18.48 26.59 9.06
C SER A 46 19.03 27.70 8.17
N ARG A 47 20.18 27.45 7.51
CA ARG A 47 20.76 28.35 6.49
C ARG A 47 19.91 28.45 5.22
N TYR A 48 19.10 27.43 4.93
CA TYR A 48 18.26 27.40 3.75
C TYR A 48 16.85 27.90 4.05
N ALA A 49 16.32 28.71 3.15
CA ALA A 49 14.94 29.17 3.27
C ALA A 49 13.96 27.98 3.15
N THR A 50 13.06 27.87 4.11
CA THR A 50 11.98 26.87 4.08
C THR A 50 11.02 27.16 2.92
N VAL A 51 10.26 26.12 2.54
CA VAL A 51 9.21 26.25 1.53
C VAL A 51 8.03 26.99 2.15
N PRO A 52 7.59 28.13 1.59
CA PRO A 52 6.43 28.84 2.10
C PRO A 52 5.18 27.95 2.06
N ILE A 53 4.35 28.02 3.10
CA ILE A 53 3.12 27.21 3.17
C ILE A 53 2.16 27.47 2.00
N TRP A 54 2.19 28.69 1.44
CA TRP A 54 1.40 29.08 0.28
C TRP A 54 1.72 28.28 -0.99
N TRP A 55 2.93 27.73 -1.14
CA TRP A 55 3.25 26.85 -2.28
C TRP A 55 2.48 25.54 -2.16
N TYR A 56 2.47 24.94 -0.97
CA TYR A 56 1.67 23.75 -0.70
C TYR A 56 0.17 24.02 -0.86
N LEU A 57 -0.31 25.14 -0.32
CA LEU A 57 -1.70 25.54 -0.45
C LEU A 57 -2.10 25.75 -1.93
N GLY A 58 -1.26 26.42 -2.72
CA GLY A 58 -1.49 26.66 -4.14
C GLY A 58 -1.60 25.36 -4.94
N VAL A 59 -0.70 24.40 -4.71
CA VAL A 59 -0.76 23.08 -5.34
C VAL A 59 -1.99 22.31 -4.88
N PHE A 60 -2.29 22.31 -3.58
CA PHE A 60 -3.48 21.65 -3.04
C PHE A 60 -4.76 22.19 -3.70
N LEU A 61 -4.96 23.51 -3.70
CA LEU A 61 -6.14 24.13 -4.29
C LEU A 61 -6.23 23.87 -5.80
N ALA A 62 -5.11 23.96 -6.53
CA ALA A 62 -5.08 23.69 -7.97
C ALA A 62 -5.46 22.22 -8.28
N MET A 63 -4.86 21.27 -7.57
CA MET A 63 -5.15 19.84 -7.78
C MET A 63 -6.56 19.45 -7.34
N THR A 64 -7.06 20.03 -6.24
CA THR A 64 -8.45 19.85 -5.81
C THR A 64 -9.42 20.41 -6.83
N ALA A 65 -9.15 21.58 -7.42
CA ALA A 65 -9.98 22.16 -8.49
C ALA A 65 -10.01 21.27 -9.74
N ILE A 66 -8.85 20.74 -10.16
CA ILE A 66 -8.79 19.76 -11.27
C ILE A 66 -9.59 18.50 -10.92
N GLY A 67 -9.49 18.00 -9.69
CA GLY A 67 -10.26 16.87 -9.20
C GLY A 67 -11.78 17.09 -9.29
N PHE A 68 -12.26 18.26 -8.85
CA PHE A 68 -13.66 18.64 -9.02
C PHE A 68 -14.06 18.74 -10.51
N GLY A 69 -13.18 19.29 -11.35
CA GLY A 69 -13.39 19.36 -12.80
C GLY A 69 -13.58 17.99 -13.44
N VAL A 70 -12.78 16.98 -13.03
CA VAL A 70 -12.93 15.61 -13.52
C VAL A 70 -14.24 14.97 -13.04
N ILE A 71 -14.58 15.16 -11.76
CA ILE A 71 -15.77 14.53 -11.16
C ILE A 71 -17.06 15.11 -11.72
N LEU A 72 -17.13 16.45 -11.88
CA LEU A 72 -18.31 17.16 -12.36
C LEU A 72 -18.40 17.21 -13.88
N GLY A 73 -17.26 17.22 -14.58
CA GLY A 73 -17.19 17.35 -16.04
C GLY A 73 -17.37 16.04 -16.80
N TYR A 74 -17.09 14.89 -16.18
CA TYR A 74 -17.22 13.57 -16.81
C TYR A 74 -18.29 12.71 -16.12
N PRO A 75 -18.92 11.75 -16.83
CA PRO A 75 -19.94 10.85 -16.27
C PRO A 75 -19.32 9.79 -15.34
N THR A 76 -18.71 10.24 -14.25
CA THR A 76 -18.03 9.42 -13.24
C THR A 76 -19.00 8.76 -12.25
N ASN A 77 -20.25 9.24 -12.20
CA ASN A 77 -21.31 8.86 -11.25
C ASN A 77 -20.98 9.16 -9.77
N MET A 78 -19.83 9.77 -9.48
CA MET A 78 -19.38 10.15 -8.15
C MET A 78 -20.01 11.49 -7.75
N SER A 79 -20.44 11.61 -6.49
CA SER A 79 -20.91 12.92 -6.00
C SER A 79 -19.76 13.81 -5.53
N TRP A 80 -19.93 15.13 -5.66
CA TRP A 80 -18.94 16.12 -5.26
C TRP A 80 -18.57 16.05 -3.76
N TRP A 81 -19.54 15.74 -2.90
CA TRP A 81 -19.32 15.66 -1.45
C TRP A 81 -18.54 14.39 -1.05
N SER A 82 -18.72 13.28 -1.79
CA SER A 82 -17.92 12.07 -1.59
C SER A 82 -16.42 12.32 -1.85
N PHE A 83 -16.07 13.23 -2.76
CA PHE A 83 -14.68 13.60 -3.01
C PHE A 83 -14.03 14.30 -1.82
N ILE A 84 -14.75 15.24 -1.19
CA ILE A 84 -14.27 15.92 0.02
C ILE A 84 -14.02 14.92 1.14
N ILE A 85 -14.94 13.96 1.31
CA ILE A 85 -14.79 12.89 2.32
C ILE A 85 -13.57 12.02 2.02
N ALA A 86 -13.30 11.68 0.76
CA ALA A 86 -12.10 10.94 0.39
C ALA A 86 -10.82 11.68 0.81
N LEU A 87 -10.73 12.99 0.55
CA LEU A 87 -9.59 13.82 0.95
C LEU A 87 -9.45 13.93 2.48
N LEU A 88 -10.57 14.03 3.21
CA LEU A 88 -10.57 14.05 4.68
C LEU A 88 -10.06 12.73 5.25
N ILE A 89 -10.46 11.58 4.68
CA ILE A 89 -9.93 10.27 5.08
C ILE A 89 -8.42 10.22 4.84
N SER A 90 -7.93 10.66 3.68
CA SER A 90 -6.49 10.72 3.42
C SER A 90 -5.76 11.56 4.47
N ALA A 91 -6.28 12.75 4.79
CA ALA A 91 -5.67 13.67 5.73
C ALA A 91 -5.61 13.11 7.17
N VAL A 92 -6.71 12.51 7.65
CA VAL A 92 -6.78 11.96 9.01
C VAL A 92 -5.86 10.76 9.18
N TRP A 93 -5.81 9.85 8.20
CA TRP A 93 -4.95 8.65 8.29
C TRP A 93 -3.49 8.90 7.89
N PHE A 94 -3.18 10.07 7.34
CA PHE A 94 -1.82 10.44 6.96
C PHE A 94 -0.84 10.34 8.13
N VAL A 95 -1.16 10.97 9.27
CA VAL A 95 -0.26 11.03 10.43
C VAL A 95 -0.10 9.65 11.11
N PRO A 96 -1.17 8.89 11.43
CA PRO A 96 -1.02 7.58 12.05
C PRO A 96 -0.22 6.59 11.21
N ILE A 97 -0.52 6.48 9.92
CA ILE A 97 0.23 5.60 9.02
C ILE A 97 1.66 6.13 8.83
N GLY A 98 1.83 7.46 8.77
CA GLY A 98 3.10 8.18 8.84
C GLY A 98 4.03 7.64 9.92
N ILE A 99 3.52 7.60 11.14
CA ILE A 99 4.28 7.16 12.32
C ILE A 99 4.61 5.67 12.23
N VAL A 100 3.65 4.83 11.84
CA VAL A 100 3.89 3.39 11.70
C VAL A 100 4.92 3.12 10.62
N LYS A 101 4.82 3.74 9.44
CA LYS A 101 5.83 3.62 8.37
C LYS A 101 7.18 4.12 8.85
N ALA A 102 7.25 5.26 9.53
CA ALA A 102 8.51 5.82 10.02
C ALA A 102 9.23 4.90 11.02
N ALA A 103 8.49 4.18 11.86
CA ALA A 103 9.06 3.28 12.86
C ALA A 103 9.38 1.88 12.31
N THR A 104 8.58 1.39 11.35
CA THR A 104 8.57 -0.03 10.96
C THR A 104 8.95 -0.27 9.50
N ASN A 105 8.98 0.79 8.70
CA ASN A 105 9.13 0.76 7.24
C ASN A 105 8.03 -0.06 6.53
N ILE A 106 6.86 -0.23 7.15
CA ILE A 106 5.71 -0.93 6.56
C ILE A 106 4.61 0.08 6.26
N ASP A 107 4.14 0.06 5.01
CA ASP A 107 2.99 0.82 4.55
C ASP A 107 1.70 0.02 4.74
N ILE A 108 0.80 0.54 5.56
CA ILE A 108 -0.51 -0.08 5.79
C ILE A 108 -1.51 0.52 4.79
N GLY A 109 -2.11 -0.34 3.97
CA GLY A 109 -3.01 0.07 2.90
C GLY A 109 -4.40 0.51 3.40
N LEU A 110 -4.86 1.70 2.99
CA LEU A 110 -6.23 2.18 3.23
C LEU A 110 -7.24 1.75 2.16
N ASN A 111 -6.80 0.94 1.19
CA ASN A 111 -7.65 0.49 0.08
C ASN A 111 -9.01 0.06 0.60
N VAL A 112 -9.06 -1.03 1.37
CA VAL A 112 -10.30 -1.70 1.78
C VAL A 112 -11.26 -0.79 2.55
N ILE A 113 -10.77 0.08 3.46
CA ILE A 113 -11.67 0.98 4.21
C ILE A 113 -12.28 2.06 3.32
N THR A 114 -11.52 2.58 2.34
CA THR A 114 -12.07 3.55 1.40
C THR A 114 -13.15 2.90 0.51
N GLU A 115 -12.95 1.65 0.08
CA GLU A 115 -13.95 0.87 -0.67
C GLU A 115 -15.19 0.57 0.19
N PHE A 116 -14.98 0.23 1.46
CA PHE A 116 -16.03 -0.06 2.43
C PHE A 116 -16.91 1.17 2.69
N ILE A 117 -16.30 2.33 2.94
CA ILE A 117 -17.01 3.58 3.23
C ILE A 117 -17.85 4.02 2.03
N ILE A 118 -17.25 4.12 0.84
CA ILE A 118 -17.98 4.56 -0.36
C ILE A 118 -19.05 3.56 -0.79
N GLY A 119 -18.83 2.26 -0.57
CA GLY A 119 -19.81 1.24 -0.88
C GLY A 119 -21.11 1.37 -0.07
N TYR A 120 -21.05 1.92 1.15
CA TYR A 120 -22.26 2.28 1.91
C TYR A 120 -22.84 3.64 1.51
N MET A 121 -21.99 4.61 1.15
CA MET A 121 -22.42 5.97 0.81
C MET A 121 -23.05 6.08 -0.59
N GLN A 122 -22.50 5.37 -1.58
CA GLN A 122 -22.89 5.41 -2.98
C GLN A 122 -22.93 3.98 -3.57
N PRO A 123 -23.85 3.13 -3.10
CA PRO A 123 -23.94 1.75 -3.57
C PRO A 123 -24.33 1.69 -5.06
N GLY A 124 -23.89 0.64 -5.76
CA GLY A 124 -24.21 0.38 -7.16
C GLY A 124 -23.36 1.13 -8.18
N LYS A 125 -22.35 1.90 -7.74
CA LYS A 125 -21.56 2.80 -8.60
C LYS A 125 -20.06 2.42 -8.61
N PRO A 126 -19.61 1.53 -9.52
CA PRO A 126 -18.24 1.03 -9.53
C PRO A 126 -17.20 2.11 -9.87
N MET A 127 -17.49 2.98 -10.84
CA MET A 127 -16.60 4.08 -11.22
C MET A 127 -16.39 5.07 -10.08
N ALA A 128 -17.45 5.40 -9.34
CA ALA A 128 -17.37 6.28 -8.18
C ALA A 128 -16.51 5.65 -7.07
N MET A 129 -16.67 4.36 -6.84
CA MET A 129 -15.86 3.61 -5.88
C MET A 129 -14.36 3.61 -6.27
N MET A 130 -14.05 3.38 -7.55
CA MET A 130 -12.66 3.39 -8.06
C MET A 130 -12.00 4.76 -7.85
N LEU A 131 -12.71 5.84 -8.17
CA LEU A 131 -12.21 7.21 -7.98
C LEU A 131 -12.07 7.56 -6.50
N PHE A 132 -13.05 7.22 -5.67
CA PHE A 132 -12.98 7.45 -4.23
C PHE A 132 -11.78 6.75 -3.59
N LYS A 133 -11.51 5.50 -3.98
CA LYS A 133 -10.31 4.77 -3.55
C LYS A 133 -9.03 5.47 -4.01
N THR A 134 -8.96 5.89 -5.26
CA THR A 134 -7.79 6.62 -5.79
C THR A 134 -7.54 7.89 -4.99
N TYR A 135 -8.55 8.72 -4.80
CA TYR A 135 -8.40 9.97 -4.05
C TYR A 135 -8.16 9.75 -2.54
N GLY A 136 -8.76 8.71 -1.95
CA GLY A 136 -8.67 8.43 -0.51
C GLY A 136 -7.39 7.70 -0.09
N TYR A 137 -6.90 6.77 -0.90
CA TYR A 137 -5.71 5.97 -0.58
C TYR A 137 -4.46 6.44 -1.32
N ILE A 138 -4.52 6.65 -2.64
CA ILE A 138 -3.32 6.96 -3.42
C ILE A 138 -2.78 8.34 -3.05
N THR A 139 -3.63 9.32 -2.77
CA THR A 139 -3.21 10.64 -2.26
C THR A 139 -2.40 10.53 -0.97
N MET A 140 -2.88 9.70 -0.03
CA MET A 140 -2.19 9.43 1.23
C MET A 140 -0.83 8.78 0.98
N TYR A 141 -0.79 7.77 0.10
CA TYR A 141 0.44 7.06 -0.26
C TYR A 141 1.47 7.97 -0.94
N GLN A 142 1.04 8.82 -1.88
CA GLN A 142 1.90 9.79 -2.54
C GLN A 142 2.44 10.84 -1.57
N GLY A 143 1.64 11.31 -0.62
CA GLY A 143 2.11 12.22 0.43
C GLY A 143 3.20 11.59 1.32
N MET A 144 3.17 10.26 1.51
CA MET A 144 4.19 9.54 2.27
C MET A 144 5.51 9.48 1.52
N TYR A 145 5.48 9.23 0.22
CA TYR A 145 6.68 9.31 -0.62
C TYR A 145 7.24 10.72 -0.68
N PHE A 146 6.37 11.72 -0.86
CA PHE A 146 6.76 13.12 -0.82
C PHE A 146 7.50 13.47 0.49
N THR A 147 6.97 13.00 1.63
CA THR A 147 7.60 13.20 2.95
C THR A 147 8.92 12.43 3.08
N GLN A 148 8.99 11.20 2.55
CA GLN A 148 10.21 10.40 2.53
C GLN A 148 11.32 11.10 1.73
N ASP A 149 11.01 11.67 0.57
CA ASP A 149 11.97 12.38 -0.26
C ASP A 149 12.41 13.70 0.38
N LEU A 150 11.52 14.42 1.05
CA LEU A 150 11.89 15.58 1.85
C LEU A 150 12.87 15.21 2.97
N LYS A 151 12.67 14.06 3.62
CA LYS A 151 13.57 13.55 4.66
C LYS A 151 14.95 13.19 4.10
N ILE A 152 15.00 12.54 2.94
CA ILE A 152 16.26 12.26 2.24
C ILE A 152 16.98 13.56 1.89
N GLY A 153 16.27 14.54 1.32
CA GLY A 153 16.83 15.86 1.01
C GLY A 153 17.37 16.58 2.25
N HIS A 154 16.68 16.48 3.39
CA HIS A 154 17.11 17.03 4.67
C HIS A 154 18.41 16.38 5.20
N TYR A 155 18.58 15.07 5.00
CA TYR A 155 19.81 14.36 5.35
C TYR A 155 20.96 14.71 4.41
N MET A 156 20.70 14.81 3.11
CA MET A 156 21.69 15.16 2.08
C MET A 156 22.04 16.66 2.02
N LYS A 157 21.38 17.50 2.83
CA LYS A 157 21.60 18.95 2.88
C LYS A 157 21.26 19.69 1.58
N ILE A 158 20.25 19.19 0.88
CA ILE A 158 19.71 19.83 -0.32
C ILE A 158 18.70 20.91 0.11
N PRO A 159 18.75 22.13 -0.47
CA PRO A 159 17.82 23.21 -0.13
C PRO A 159 16.35 22.79 -0.28
N PRO A 160 15.46 23.00 0.72
CA PRO A 160 14.09 22.49 0.69
C PRO A 160 13.26 22.93 -0.52
N ARG A 161 13.46 24.16 -1.00
CA ARG A 161 12.77 24.70 -2.19
C ARG A 161 13.15 23.97 -3.47
N VAL A 162 14.41 23.56 -3.59
CA VAL A 162 14.90 22.78 -4.74
C VAL A 162 14.32 21.38 -4.68
N THR A 163 14.33 20.76 -3.49
CA THR A 163 13.73 19.44 -3.27
C THR A 163 12.24 19.43 -3.63
N PHE A 164 11.48 20.46 -3.21
CA PHE A 164 10.08 20.63 -3.57
C PHE A 164 9.88 20.72 -5.09
N MET A 165 10.64 21.58 -5.77
CA MET A 165 10.51 21.77 -7.22
C MET A 165 10.90 20.52 -8.01
N ALA A 166 11.96 19.82 -7.58
CA ALA A 166 12.38 18.56 -8.18
C ALA A 166 11.26 17.50 -8.10
N GLN A 167 10.61 17.37 -6.94
CA GLN A 167 9.49 16.46 -6.77
C GLN A 167 8.29 16.86 -7.65
N MET A 168 7.93 18.15 -7.71
CA MET A 168 6.82 18.62 -8.55
C MET A 168 7.05 18.35 -10.04
N VAL A 169 8.25 18.64 -10.54
CA VAL A 169 8.61 18.37 -11.94
C VAL A 169 8.61 16.87 -12.23
N ALA A 170 9.17 16.06 -11.33
CA ALA A 170 9.17 14.61 -11.47
C ALA A 170 7.76 14.01 -11.46
N CYS A 171 6.87 14.47 -10.58
CA CYS A 171 5.48 14.04 -10.53
C CYS A 171 4.72 14.42 -11.82
N LEU A 172 4.88 15.65 -12.29
CA LEU A 172 4.26 16.11 -13.53
C LEU A 172 4.74 15.25 -14.72
N TRP A 173 6.06 15.09 -14.87
CA TRP A 173 6.65 14.29 -15.93
C TRP A 173 6.20 12.82 -15.87
N SER A 174 6.24 12.22 -14.69
CA SER A 174 5.84 10.83 -14.48
C SER A 174 4.37 10.60 -14.82
N SER A 175 3.48 11.52 -14.45
CA SER A 175 2.05 11.39 -14.78
C SER A 175 1.80 11.40 -16.29
N LEU A 176 2.50 12.23 -17.05
CA LEU A 176 2.41 12.27 -18.51
C LEU A 176 2.99 11.01 -19.15
N VAL A 177 4.21 10.61 -18.76
CA VAL A 177 4.89 9.44 -19.34
C VAL A 177 4.14 8.15 -19.04
N GLN A 178 3.60 8.00 -17.82
CA GLN A 178 2.84 6.80 -17.47
C GLN A 178 1.56 6.66 -18.32
N ILE A 179 0.81 7.75 -18.51
CA ILE A 179 -0.39 7.75 -19.36
C ILE A 179 -0.03 7.50 -20.83
N ALA A 180 1.01 8.16 -21.33
CA ALA A 180 1.49 7.97 -22.71
C ALA A 180 1.92 6.51 -22.96
N THR A 181 2.67 5.92 -22.03
CA THR A 181 3.11 4.53 -22.11
C THR A 181 1.94 3.56 -22.04
N MET A 182 0.96 3.82 -21.17
CA MET A 182 -0.25 3.00 -21.08
C MET A 182 -1.06 3.05 -22.40
N ASN A 183 -1.29 4.24 -22.95
CA ASN A 183 -2.01 4.39 -24.22
C ASN A 183 -1.27 3.74 -25.38
N TRP A 184 0.06 3.87 -25.43
CA TRP A 184 0.90 3.17 -26.39
C TRP A 184 0.77 1.64 -26.24
N ALA A 185 0.86 1.11 -25.03
CA ALA A 185 0.75 -0.32 -24.79
C ALA A 185 -0.62 -0.87 -25.22
N LEU A 186 -1.71 -0.13 -24.95
CA LEU A 186 -3.06 -0.51 -25.37
C LEU A 186 -3.27 -0.47 -26.90
N GLY A 187 -2.60 0.43 -27.60
CA GLY A 187 -2.71 0.57 -29.06
C GLY A 187 -1.75 -0.31 -29.87
N ALA A 188 -0.53 -0.54 -29.36
CA ALA A 188 0.52 -1.25 -30.08
C ALA A 188 0.52 -2.76 -29.83
N ILE A 189 0.10 -3.21 -28.63
CA ILE A 189 0.15 -4.62 -28.24
C ILE A 189 -1.22 -5.26 -28.48
N LYS A 190 -1.30 -6.15 -29.47
CA LYS A 190 -2.51 -6.95 -29.71
C LYS A 190 -2.80 -7.84 -28.51
N ASP A 191 -4.07 -7.89 -28.11
CA ASP A 191 -4.57 -8.74 -27.02
C ASP A 191 -3.91 -8.50 -25.65
N VAL A 192 -3.45 -7.27 -25.40
CA VAL A 192 -2.94 -6.86 -24.09
C VAL A 192 -3.97 -7.13 -22.99
N CYS A 193 -3.50 -7.54 -21.81
CA CYS A 193 -4.29 -7.99 -20.67
C CYS A 193 -5.08 -9.31 -20.83
N LYS A 194 -5.06 -9.98 -22.00
CA LYS A 194 -5.59 -11.35 -22.13
C LYS A 194 -4.61 -12.37 -21.55
N GLN A 195 -5.12 -13.42 -20.93
CA GLN A 195 -4.29 -14.49 -20.33
C GLN A 195 -3.47 -15.26 -21.38
N SER A 196 -3.97 -15.35 -22.61
CA SER A 196 -3.33 -16.04 -23.72
C SER A 196 -2.34 -15.17 -24.52
N GLN A 197 -1.97 -13.98 -24.02
CA GLN A 197 -1.07 -13.09 -24.75
C GLN A 197 0.34 -13.73 -24.80
N PRO A 198 0.94 -13.90 -25.99
CA PRO A 198 2.17 -14.69 -26.18
C PRO A 198 3.41 -14.13 -25.48
N ASN A 199 3.43 -12.84 -25.18
CA ASN A 199 4.52 -12.17 -24.44
C ASN A 199 4.17 -11.96 -22.96
N HIS A 200 3.13 -12.63 -22.45
CA HIS A 200 2.65 -12.55 -21.08
C HIS A 200 2.38 -11.13 -20.54
N PHE A 201 1.93 -10.21 -21.39
CA PHE A 201 1.37 -8.92 -20.94
C PHE A 201 -0.04 -9.09 -20.34
N VAL A 202 -0.12 -9.93 -19.31
CA VAL A 202 -1.31 -10.13 -18.48
C VAL A 202 -1.38 -8.97 -17.48
N CYS A 203 -2.55 -8.36 -17.28
CA CYS A 203 -2.71 -7.18 -16.42
C CYS A 203 -3.32 -7.56 -15.06
N PRO A 204 -2.59 -8.25 -14.16
CA PRO A 204 -3.15 -8.82 -12.94
C PRO A 204 -3.67 -7.73 -12.00
N ASN A 205 -2.88 -6.67 -11.78
CA ASN A 205 -3.27 -5.57 -10.90
C ASN A 205 -4.51 -4.83 -11.41
N GLY A 206 -4.62 -4.62 -12.73
CA GLY A 206 -5.81 -4.02 -13.34
C GLY A 206 -7.06 -4.87 -13.13
N ARG A 207 -6.95 -6.20 -13.26
CA ARG A 207 -8.05 -7.14 -12.99
C ARG A 207 -8.45 -7.15 -11.52
N VAL A 208 -7.49 -7.14 -10.59
CA VAL A 208 -7.79 -7.07 -9.15
C VAL A 208 -8.52 -5.76 -8.81
N PHE A 209 -8.07 -4.65 -9.38
CA PHE A 209 -8.71 -3.34 -9.17
C PHE A 209 -10.14 -3.31 -9.75
N PHE A 210 -10.36 -3.90 -10.93
CA PHE A 210 -11.69 -4.03 -11.52
C PHE A 210 -12.60 -4.95 -10.68
N ASN A 211 -12.13 -6.13 -10.28
CA ASN A 211 -12.90 -7.06 -9.46
C ASN A 211 -13.29 -6.44 -8.11
N ALA A 212 -12.39 -5.66 -7.49
CA ALA A 212 -12.70 -4.90 -6.28
C ALA A 212 -13.85 -3.89 -6.51
N SER A 213 -13.88 -3.22 -7.66
CA SER A 213 -14.98 -2.29 -8.01
C SER A 213 -16.34 -2.97 -8.12
N VAL A 214 -16.37 -4.23 -8.58
CA VAL A 214 -17.61 -5.01 -8.66
C VAL A 214 -18.07 -5.42 -7.26
N ILE A 215 -17.15 -5.93 -6.43
CA ILE A 215 -17.47 -6.41 -5.07
C ILE A 215 -17.91 -5.24 -4.17
N TRP A 216 -17.12 -4.17 -4.10
CA TRP A 216 -17.36 -3.08 -3.16
C TRP A 216 -18.21 -1.96 -3.71
N GLY A 217 -18.17 -1.72 -5.03
CA GLY A 217 -18.93 -0.68 -5.69
C GLY A 217 -20.31 -1.13 -6.13
N VAL A 218 -20.43 -2.23 -6.89
CA VAL A 218 -21.71 -2.69 -7.45
C VAL A 218 -22.54 -3.45 -6.42
N ILE A 219 -21.98 -4.52 -5.82
CA ILE A 219 -22.71 -5.33 -4.83
C ILE A 219 -22.85 -4.56 -3.52
N GLY A 220 -21.76 -3.92 -3.11
CA GLY A 220 -21.70 -3.09 -1.92
C GLY A 220 -21.53 -3.89 -0.62
N PRO A 221 -20.91 -3.30 0.39
CA PRO A 221 -20.67 -3.94 1.69
C PRO A 221 -21.96 -4.26 2.44
N ALA A 222 -23.05 -3.53 2.18
CA ALA A 222 -24.36 -3.78 2.79
C ALA A 222 -24.88 -5.20 2.52
N ARG A 223 -24.63 -5.76 1.34
CA ARG A 223 -25.07 -7.12 1.01
C ARG A 223 -24.06 -8.17 1.47
N ILE A 224 -22.80 -7.82 1.67
CA ILE A 224 -21.73 -8.79 1.94
C ILE A 224 -21.45 -8.92 3.44
N PHE A 225 -21.34 -7.79 4.15
CA PHE A 225 -20.83 -7.71 5.51
C PHE A 225 -21.86 -7.24 6.55
N SER A 226 -23.06 -6.81 6.17
CA SER A 226 -24.06 -6.37 7.16
C SER A 226 -24.58 -7.53 8.02
N VAL A 227 -25.22 -7.20 9.15
CA VAL A 227 -25.74 -8.19 10.10
C VAL A 227 -26.72 -9.14 9.40
N GLY A 228 -26.48 -10.44 9.51
CA GLY A 228 -27.27 -11.48 8.85
C GLY A 228 -26.74 -11.93 7.49
N GLN A 229 -25.73 -11.26 6.94
CA GLN A 229 -25.11 -11.64 5.67
C GLN A 229 -23.94 -12.62 5.85
N LEU A 230 -23.57 -13.30 4.76
CA LEU A 230 -22.59 -14.40 4.75
C LEU A 230 -21.24 -14.06 5.41
N TYR A 231 -20.79 -12.81 5.29
CA TYR A 231 -19.49 -12.37 5.79
C TYR A 231 -19.58 -11.40 6.98
N ALA A 232 -20.75 -11.30 7.63
CA ALA A 232 -20.92 -10.50 8.84
C ALA A 232 -19.87 -10.77 9.95
N PRO A 233 -19.42 -12.04 10.20
CA PRO A 233 -18.42 -12.29 11.23
C PRO A 233 -17.07 -11.62 10.99
N LEU A 234 -16.74 -11.23 9.75
CA LEU A 234 -15.50 -10.50 9.47
C LEU A 234 -15.49 -9.10 10.11
N MET A 235 -16.65 -8.53 10.44
CA MET A 235 -16.71 -7.25 11.17
C MET A 235 -16.12 -7.35 12.59
N PHE A 236 -16.08 -8.54 13.21
CA PHE A 236 -15.43 -8.73 14.52
C PHE A 236 -13.93 -8.44 14.49
N PHE A 237 -13.30 -8.47 13.30
CA PHE A 237 -11.90 -8.09 13.18
C PHE A 237 -11.66 -6.60 13.47
N PHE A 238 -12.64 -5.71 13.29
CA PHE A 238 -12.52 -4.33 13.75
C PHE A 238 -12.35 -4.27 15.27
N LEU A 239 -13.09 -5.10 16.00
CA LEU A 239 -12.98 -5.21 17.45
C LEU A 239 -11.64 -5.82 17.86
N ALA A 240 -11.19 -6.89 17.18
CA ALA A 240 -9.87 -7.48 17.41
C ALA A 240 -8.74 -6.47 17.18
N GLY A 241 -8.87 -5.65 16.13
CA GLY A 241 -7.97 -4.54 15.82
C GLY A 241 -7.93 -3.46 16.89
N GLY A 242 -9.04 -3.20 17.58
CA GLY A 242 -9.09 -2.26 18.70
C GLY A 242 -8.56 -2.83 20.01
N ILE A 243 -8.87 -4.10 20.30
CA ILE A 243 -8.52 -4.75 21.56
C ILE A 243 -7.02 -5.09 21.61
N LEU A 244 -6.44 -5.65 20.55
CA LEU A 244 -5.06 -6.13 20.60
C LEU A 244 -4.02 -5.03 20.92
N PRO A 245 -4.06 -3.82 20.32
CA PRO A 245 -3.16 -2.74 20.71
C PRO A 245 -3.33 -2.31 22.17
N VAL A 246 -4.55 -2.31 22.71
CA VAL A 246 -4.83 -2.00 24.12
C VAL A 246 -4.20 -3.05 25.03
N LEU A 247 -4.35 -4.34 24.70
CA LEU A 247 -3.73 -5.43 25.46
C LEU A 247 -2.20 -5.35 25.43
N ILE A 248 -1.60 -5.05 24.27
CA ILE A 248 -0.16 -4.83 24.17
C ILE A 248 0.26 -3.62 25.02
N TYR A 249 -0.48 -2.51 24.96
CA TYR A 249 -0.20 -1.31 25.73
C TYR A 249 -0.21 -1.56 27.25
N LEU A 250 -1.25 -2.25 27.74
CA LEU A 250 -1.34 -2.66 29.14
C LEU A 250 -0.22 -3.63 29.51
N GLY A 251 0.06 -4.61 28.65
CA GLY A 251 1.16 -5.57 28.85
C GLY A 251 2.53 -4.89 28.99
N VAL A 252 2.80 -3.86 28.19
CA VAL A 252 4.04 -3.06 28.29
C VAL A 252 4.11 -2.28 29.60
N ARG A 253 2.99 -1.73 30.08
CA ARG A 253 2.94 -1.01 31.37
C ARG A 253 3.12 -1.95 32.57
N PHE A 254 2.49 -3.11 32.55
CA PHE A 254 2.60 -4.08 33.65
C PHE A 254 3.95 -4.83 33.64
N PHE A 255 4.50 -5.12 32.47
CA PHE A 255 5.74 -5.88 32.31
C PHE A 255 6.78 -5.14 31.45
N PRO A 256 7.40 -4.05 31.95
CA PRO A 256 8.29 -3.19 31.15
C PRO A 256 9.56 -3.89 30.66
N LYS A 257 9.99 -4.98 31.32
CA LYS A 257 11.15 -5.78 30.92
C LYS A 257 10.82 -6.88 29.90
N SER A 258 9.54 -7.15 29.64
CA SER A 258 9.10 -8.21 28.74
C SER A 258 9.37 -7.87 27.26
N PRO A 259 9.64 -8.87 26.40
CA PRO A 259 9.74 -8.66 24.94
C PRO A 259 8.44 -8.15 24.29
N ILE A 260 7.32 -8.10 25.01
CA ILE A 260 6.03 -7.56 24.54
C ILE A 260 6.16 -6.13 23.99
N LYS A 261 7.13 -5.35 24.49
CA LYS A 261 7.41 -3.99 23.99
C LYS A 261 7.79 -3.91 22.51
N TYR A 262 8.22 -5.02 21.90
CA TYR A 262 8.57 -5.08 20.48
C TYR A 262 7.38 -5.51 19.60
N LEU A 263 6.23 -5.86 20.19
CA LEU A 263 5.04 -6.24 19.43
C LEU A 263 4.29 -4.99 18.96
N SER A 264 3.91 -4.99 17.69
CA SER A 264 3.09 -3.93 17.11
C SER A 264 1.87 -4.57 16.45
N ALA A 265 0.68 -4.35 17.04
CA ALA A 265 -0.59 -4.84 16.52
C ALA A 265 -0.87 -4.42 15.05
N PRO A 266 -0.59 -3.17 14.63
CA PRO A 266 -0.69 -2.78 13.23
C PRO A 266 0.11 -3.66 12.28
N ILE A 267 1.32 -4.07 12.67
CA ILE A 267 2.18 -4.94 11.85
C ILE A 267 1.67 -6.37 11.85
N ILE A 268 1.20 -6.88 12.99
CA ILE A 268 0.68 -8.25 13.11
C ILE A 268 -0.49 -8.46 12.14
N PHE A 269 -1.40 -7.49 12.05
CA PHE A 269 -2.53 -7.56 11.13
C PHE A 269 -2.19 -7.11 9.71
N GLY A 270 -1.41 -6.03 9.56
CA GLY A 270 -1.10 -5.42 8.26
C GLY A 270 -0.01 -6.15 7.47
N GLY A 271 0.95 -6.81 8.13
CA GLY A 271 2.08 -7.48 7.49
C GLY A 271 1.67 -8.67 6.61
N ALA A 272 0.53 -9.29 6.90
CA ALA A 272 -0.07 -10.35 6.10
C ALA A 272 -0.88 -9.83 4.89
N GLY A 273 -0.92 -8.51 4.66
CA GLY A 273 -1.74 -7.87 3.64
C GLY A 273 -1.37 -8.24 2.20
N LEU A 274 -0.11 -8.61 1.92
CA LEU A 274 0.36 -9.02 0.61
C LEU A 274 0.32 -10.54 0.39
N ILE A 275 -0.21 -11.35 1.32
CA ILE A 275 -0.33 -12.80 1.13
C ILE A 275 -1.28 -13.17 -0.03
N PRO A 276 -2.39 -12.45 -0.31
CA PRO A 276 -3.20 -12.79 -1.49
C PRO A 276 -2.46 -12.64 -2.82
N PRO A 277 -1.67 -11.58 -3.08
CA PRO A 277 -0.86 -11.49 -4.30
C PRO A 277 0.48 -12.25 -4.25
N ALA A 278 1.03 -12.53 -3.07
CA ALA A 278 2.32 -13.19 -2.92
C ALA A 278 2.16 -14.60 -2.35
N THR A 279 2.81 -15.58 -3.00
CA THR A 279 2.75 -16.97 -2.53
C THR A 279 3.31 -17.11 -1.11
N PRO A 280 2.86 -18.11 -0.34
CA PRO A 280 3.45 -18.41 0.97
C PRO A 280 4.96 -18.61 0.91
N LEU A 281 5.47 -19.11 -0.23
CA LEU A 281 6.90 -19.25 -0.49
C LEU A 281 7.61 -17.88 -0.45
N ASN A 282 7.07 -16.85 -1.09
CA ASN A 282 7.67 -15.51 -1.07
C ASN A 282 7.78 -14.96 0.36
N TYR A 283 6.72 -15.10 1.15
CA TYR A 283 6.71 -14.68 2.55
C TYR A 283 7.71 -15.46 3.42
N LEU A 284 7.78 -16.78 3.23
CA LEU A 284 8.75 -17.63 3.93
C LEU A 284 10.18 -17.25 3.54
N SER A 285 10.46 -17.03 2.25
CA SER A 285 11.77 -16.58 1.77
C SER A 285 12.17 -15.24 2.37
N TRP A 286 11.26 -14.26 2.42
CA TRP A 286 11.51 -12.98 3.10
C TRP A 286 11.81 -13.18 4.60
N GLY A 287 11.06 -14.06 5.26
CA GLY A 287 11.28 -14.41 6.67
C GLY A 287 12.65 -15.05 6.90
N ILE A 288 13.06 -15.99 6.03
CA ILE A 288 14.36 -16.66 6.11
C ILE A 288 15.49 -15.66 5.88
N VAL A 289 15.44 -14.86 4.81
CA VAL A 289 16.46 -13.83 4.53
C VAL A 289 16.52 -12.82 5.67
N GLY A 290 15.37 -12.35 6.15
CA GLY A 290 15.27 -11.46 7.29
C GLY A 290 15.90 -12.05 8.56
N PHE A 291 15.66 -13.33 8.85
CA PHE A 291 16.26 -14.02 10.00
C PHE A 291 17.78 -14.19 9.83
N VAL A 292 18.24 -14.64 8.67
CA VAL A 292 19.68 -14.83 8.41
C VAL A 292 20.43 -13.50 8.55
N PHE A 293 19.96 -12.43 7.92
CA PHE A 293 20.68 -11.15 7.96
C PHE A 293 20.49 -10.40 9.27
N ASN A 294 19.26 -10.31 9.81
CA ASN A 294 18.99 -9.49 10.99
C ASN A 294 19.18 -10.23 12.31
N LYS A 295 19.17 -11.57 12.35
CA LYS A 295 19.44 -12.34 13.56
C LYS A 295 20.81 -12.99 13.52
N PHE A 296 21.09 -13.83 12.53
CA PHE A 296 22.33 -14.61 12.51
C PHE A 296 23.58 -13.75 12.20
N ILE A 297 23.56 -13.02 11.08
CA ILE A 297 24.71 -12.21 10.65
C ILE A 297 24.91 -11.01 11.57
N ARG A 298 23.83 -10.32 11.95
CA ARG A 298 23.92 -9.16 12.84
C ARG A 298 24.50 -9.52 14.22
N ASP A 299 24.12 -10.66 14.80
CA ASP A 299 24.58 -11.06 16.13
C ASP A 299 26.05 -11.54 16.10
N ARG A 300 26.48 -12.22 15.03
CA ARG A 300 27.84 -12.77 14.91
C ARG A 300 28.86 -11.79 14.30
N TRP A 301 28.46 -11.00 13.31
CA TRP A 301 29.32 -10.10 12.53
C TRP A 301 28.72 -8.70 12.41
N ARG A 302 28.45 -8.09 13.57
CA ARG A 302 27.80 -6.78 13.65
C ARG A 302 28.52 -5.67 12.88
N GLY A 303 29.86 -5.69 12.86
CA GLY A 303 30.66 -4.69 12.14
C GLY A 303 30.42 -4.72 10.63
N TRP A 304 30.38 -5.91 10.03
CA TRP A 304 30.05 -6.08 8.63
C TRP A 304 28.61 -5.66 8.34
N TRP A 305 27.66 -6.09 9.20
CA TRP A 305 26.25 -5.79 9.01
C TRP A 305 25.97 -4.28 9.01
N MET A 306 26.55 -3.52 9.93
CA MET A 306 26.34 -2.06 10.00
C MET A 306 26.89 -1.31 8.80
N GLN A 307 28.01 -1.78 8.22
CA GLN A 307 28.68 -1.09 7.11
C GLN A 307 28.13 -1.49 5.74
N TYR A 308 27.84 -2.78 5.52
CA TYR A 308 27.64 -3.34 4.17
C TYR A 308 26.24 -3.88 3.91
N ASN A 309 25.41 -4.12 4.91
CA ASN A 309 24.11 -4.77 4.71
C ASN A 309 23.19 -3.98 3.75
N TYR A 310 23.11 -2.66 3.92
CA TYR A 310 22.31 -1.81 3.02
C TYR A 310 22.90 -1.70 1.61
N VAL A 311 24.23 -1.68 1.49
CA VAL A 311 24.92 -1.67 0.19
C VAL A 311 24.69 -3.00 -0.56
N LEU A 312 24.76 -4.13 0.15
CA LEU A 312 24.44 -5.43 -0.41
C LEU A 312 22.98 -5.50 -0.85
N SER A 313 22.03 -5.01 -0.03
CA SER A 313 20.61 -4.94 -0.40
C SER A 313 20.42 -4.17 -1.71
N ALA A 314 21.01 -2.96 -1.81
CA ALA A 314 20.94 -2.16 -3.03
C ALA A 314 21.60 -2.88 -4.23
N GLY A 315 22.71 -3.57 -4.01
CA GLY A 315 23.39 -4.37 -5.03
C GLY A 315 22.54 -5.55 -5.55
N LEU A 316 21.80 -6.22 -4.67
CA LEU A 316 20.87 -7.28 -5.03
C LEU A 316 19.69 -6.75 -5.85
N ASP A 317 19.13 -5.60 -5.48
CA ASP A 317 18.03 -4.96 -6.22
C ASP A 317 18.46 -4.53 -7.63
N VAL A 318 19.63 -3.88 -7.74
CA VAL A 318 20.21 -3.48 -9.04
C VAL A 318 20.58 -4.72 -9.86
N GLY A 319 21.15 -5.74 -9.22
CA GLY A 319 21.49 -7.01 -9.87
C GLY A 319 20.27 -7.69 -10.47
N LEU A 320 19.16 -7.76 -9.74
CA LEU A 320 17.89 -8.31 -10.24
C LEU A 320 17.40 -7.54 -11.47
N ALA A 321 17.44 -6.21 -11.44
CA ALA A 321 17.00 -5.38 -12.56
C ALA A 321 17.87 -5.60 -13.81
N LEU A 322 19.20 -5.60 -13.66
CA LEU A 322 20.14 -5.85 -14.76
C LEU A 322 20.01 -7.27 -15.32
N CYS A 323 19.89 -8.28 -14.47
CA CYS A 323 19.65 -9.66 -14.88
C CYS A 323 18.32 -9.80 -15.63
N THR A 324 17.26 -9.11 -15.20
CA THR A 324 15.95 -9.12 -15.88
C THR A 324 16.06 -8.55 -17.29
N ILE A 325 16.78 -7.43 -17.46
CA ILE A 325 17.03 -6.82 -18.76
C ILE A 325 17.82 -7.78 -19.66
N LEU A 326 18.87 -8.41 -19.11
CA LEU A 326 19.68 -9.37 -19.85
C LEU A 326 18.83 -10.55 -20.31
N ILE A 327 18.07 -11.18 -19.42
CA ILE A 327 17.16 -12.30 -19.74
C ILE A 327 16.14 -11.88 -20.82
N PHE A 328 15.60 -10.67 -20.74
CA PHE A 328 14.68 -10.16 -21.75
C PHE A 328 15.32 -10.10 -23.14
N PHE A 329 16.52 -9.53 -23.25
CA PHE A 329 17.20 -9.41 -24.54
C PHE A 329 17.74 -10.75 -25.07
N THR A 330 18.21 -11.64 -24.21
CA THR A 330 18.88 -12.88 -24.64
C THR A 330 17.94 -14.06 -24.83
N LEU A 331 16.83 -14.15 -24.08
CA LEU A 331 15.91 -15.29 -24.12
C LEU A 331 14.53 -14.90 -24.65
N ASN A 332 13.89 -13.87 -24.08
CA ASN A 332 12.53 -13.51 -24.48
C ASN A 332 12.46 -12.95 -25.91
N LEU A 333 13.38 -12.04 -26.27
CA LEU A 333 13.37 -11.42 -27.61
C LEU A 333 13.80 -12.39 -28.71
N THR A 334 14.74 -13.28 -28.41
CA THR A 334 15.26 -14.30 -29.34
C THR A 334 14.36 -15.54 -29.44
N LYS A 335 13.29 -15.62 -28.62
CA LYS A 335 12.43 -16.81 -28.47
C LYS A 335 13.22 -18.09 -28.18
N THR A 336 14.29 -17.97 -27.41
CA THR A 336 15.08 -19.13 -27.00
C THR A 336 14.44 -19.77 -25.78
N ASP A 337 14.24 -21.08 -25.82
CA ASP A 337 13.64 -21.82 -24.71
C ASP A 337 14.52 -21.72 -23.45
N PHE A 338 13.89 -21.39 -22.33
CA PHE A 338 14.59 -21.33 -21.04
C PHE A 338 14.97 -22.76 -20.60
N PRO A 339 16.18 -22.98 -20.02
CA PRO A 339 16.60 -24.31 -19.61
C PRO A 339 15.62 -24.96 -18.62
N GLU A 340 15.18 -26.17 -18.93
CA GLU A 340 14.31 -26.96 -18.06
C GLU A 340 15.12 -27.60 -16.93
N TRP A 341 14.76 -27.27 -15.68
CA TRP A 341 15.27 -27.92 -14.49
C TRP A 341 14.15 -28.01 -13.45
N TRP A 342 14.42 -28.68 -12.32
CA TRP A 342 13.39 -28.93 -11.30
C TRP A 342 12.62 -27.66 -10.90
N GLY A 343 13.29 -26.52 -10.71
CA GLY A 343 12.67 -25.28 -10.26
C GLY A 343 11.79 -24.59 -11.31
N THR A 344 12.07 -24.75 -12.61
CA THR A 344 11.19 -24.25 -13.66
C THR A 344 10.01 -25.19 -13.89
N ARG A 345 10.27 -26.51 -13.88
CA ARG A 345 9.23 -27.53 -14.09
C ARG A 345 8.21 -27.61 -12.96
N ILE A 346 8.64 -27.47 -11.69
CA ILE A 346 7.71 -27.66 -10.58
C ILE A 346 6.63 -26.58 -10.53
N THR A 347 6.97 -25.36 -10.95
CA THR A 347 6.02 -24.24 -10.99
C THR A 347 4.90 -24.46 -12.00
N THR A 348 5.21 -25.05 -13.16
CA THR A 348 4.23 -25.34 -14.22
C THR A 348 3.34 -26.53 -13.90
N SER A 349 3.81 -27.48 -13.09
CA SER A 349 3.04 -28.67 -12.69
C SER A 349 2.14 -28.49 -11.47
N THR A 350 2.09 -27.28 -10.88
CA THR A 350 1.23 -27.05 -9.69
C THR A 350 -0.26 -27.00 -10.06
N LEU A 351 -1.12 -27.42 -9.13
CA LEU A 351 -2.58 -27.33 -9.27
C LEU A 351 -3.04 -25.88 -9.49
N ASP A 352 -2.35 -24.92 -8.89
CA ASP A 352 -2.62 -23.48 -9.04
C ASP A 352 -2.30 -22.99 -10.46
N MET A 353 -1.18 -23.43 -11.05
CA MET A 353 -0.76 -23.01 -12.39
C MET A 353 -1.55 -23.71 -13.50
N THR A 354 -1.98 -24.95 -13.27
CA THR A 354 -2.84 -25.71 -14.19
C THR A 354 -4.32 -25.38 -14.05
N ASP A 355 -4.68 -24.43 -13.17
CA ASP A 355 -6.05 -23.99 -12.88
C ASP A 355 -6.99 -25.15 -12.47
N SER A 356 -6.39 -26.24 -11.96
CA SER A 356 -7.04 -27.48 -11.54
C SER A 356 -7.13 -27.59 -10.01
N ALA A 357 -6.75 -26.53 -9.30
CA ALA A 357 -7.01 -26.37 -7.88
C ALA A 357 -8.49 -26.65 -7.56
N ILE A 358 -8.75 -27.24 -6.39
CA ILE A 358 -10.08 -27.68 -5.97
C ILE A 358 -11.06 -26.50 -6.06
N ARG A 359 -11.87 -26.51 -7.12
CA ARG A 359 -13.04 -25.66 -7.26
C ARG A 359 -14.19 -26.46 -6.68
N ASP A 360 -14.93 -25.86 -5.77
CA ASP A 360 -16.24 -26.36 -5.36
C ASP A 360 -17.29 -25.63 -6.21
N PRO A 361 -17.59 -26.12 -7.43
CA PRO A 361 -18.55 -25.46 -8.30
C PRO A 361 -19.93 -25.53 -7.66
N VAL A 362 -20.67 -24.43 -7.76
CA VAL A 362 -22.05 -24.41 -7.30
C VAL A 362 -22.84 -25.48 -8.06
N PRO A 363 -23.50 -26.43 -7.37
CA PRO A 363 -24.29 -27.46 -8.04
C PRO A 363 -25.33 -26.86 -8.98
N THR A 364 -25.56 -27.50 -10.12
CA THR A 364 -26.48 -27.03 -11.16
C THR A 364 -27.85 -26.71 -10.55
N GLY A 365 -28.30 -25.46 -10.68
CA GLY A 365 -29.58 -24.98 -10.13
C GLY A 365 -29.51 -24.34 -8.73
N LYS A 366 -28.35 -24.31 -8.08
CA LYS A 366 -28.10 -23.49 -6.89
C LYS A 366 -27.41 -22.18 -7.28
N THR A 367 -27.68 -21.11 -6.53
CA THR A 367 -26.98 -19.83 -6.65
C THR A 367 -25.92 -19.70 -5.56
N PHE A 368 -24.86 -18.94 -5.81
CA PHE A 368 -23.91 -18.57 -4.77
C PHE A 368 -24.52 -17.47 -3.89
N GLY A 369 -24.56 -17.68 -2.58
CA GLY A 369 -25.17 -16.77 -1.62
C GLY A 369 -26.57 -17.20 -1.16
N PRO A 370 -27.19 -16.45 -0.23
CA PRO A 370 -28.51 -16.77 0.29
C PRO A 370 -29.59 -16.65 -0.81
N THR A 371 -30.66 -17.45 -0.69
CA THR A 371 -31.80 -17.44 -1.64
C THR A 371 -32.61 -16.14 -1.59
N THR A 372 -32.45 -15.36 -0.51
CA THR A 372 -33.02 -14.04 -0.29
C THR A 372 -31.94 -13.14 0.30
N TRP A 373 -31.78 -11.91 -0.21
CA TRP A 373 -30.70 -10.97 0.16
C TRP A 373 -31.20 -9.82 1.02
#